data_AF-A0A2W2ED51-F1
#
_entry.id   AF-A0A2W2ED51-F1
#
_cell.length_a   1.000
_cell.length_b   1.000
_cell.length_c   1.000
_cell.angle_alpha   90.00
_cell.angle_beta   90.00
_cell.angle_gamma   90.00
#
_symmetry.space_group_name_H-M   'P 1'
#
loop_
_entity.id
_entity.type
_entity.pdbx_description
1 polymer ?
#
loop_
_entity_poly.entity_id
_entity_poly.type
_entity_poly.pdbx_seq_one_letter_code
_entity_poly.pdbx_strand_id
1 'polypeptide(L)'
;MIVDILERRTSGHAGQWYDDKDHGVQDYAAAVVNCAENRAGSEEARHASEARAREFYRRQAELDREAAIELLVQARIKDALSEQVRNWRQAEDIRVYCDRLEQRNTAQASDSADSTREWIAWARHHADAIDPLLQNPLPAMPTIKWSDEDLEPYKPERPILFGSGYLRHPF
;
A
#
# COMPACT_ATOMS: atom_id res chain seq x y z
N MET A 1 26.14 32.69 -49.58
CA MET A 1 26.26 33.37 -48.27
C MET A 1 25.69 32.41 -47.26
N ILE A 2 26.47 31.88 -46.31
CA ILE A 2 25.98 30.87 -45.37
C ILE A 2 25.09 31.59 -44.36
N VAL A 3 23.78 31.39 -44.44
CA VAL A 3 22.85 31.86 -43.40
C VAL A 3 22.88 30.82 -42.28
N ASP A 4 23.70 31.08 -41.27
CA ASP A 4 23.78 30.25 -40.08
C ASP A 4 22.58 30.61 -39.18
N ILE A 5 21.48 29.86 -39.33
CA ILE A 5 20.33 29.99 -38.44
C ILE A 5 20.71 29.29 -37.13
N LEU A 6 21.09 30.12 -36.17
CA LEU A 6 21.41 29.81 -34.78
C LEU A 6 20.60 28.63 -34.19
N GLU A 7 21.36 27.62 -33.77
CA GLU A 7 21.18 26.81 -32.57
C GLU A 7 19.74 26.51 -32.11
N ARG A 8 19.11 25.49 -32.70
CA ARG A 8 18.31 24.54 -31.91
C ARG A 8 18.56 23.14 -32.44
N ARG A 9 19.31 22.33 -31.69
CA ARG A 9 19.64 20.93 -32.01
C ARG A 9 18.37 20.16 -32.44
N THR A 10 18.22 19.97 -33.74
CA THR A 10 17.26 19.05 -34.36
C THR A 10 18.01 17.76 -34.66
N SER A 11 18.02 16.83 -33.71
CA SER A 11 18.49 15.46 -33.95
C SER A 11 17.44 14.72 -34.76
N GLY A 12 17.51 14.88 -36.08
CA GLY A 12 16.65 14.26 -37.08
C GLY A 12 17.08 14.75 -38.46
N HIS A 13 18.18 14.19 -38.98
CA HIS A 13 18.82 14.51 -40.26
C HIS A 13 19.12 16.00 -40.46
N ALA A 14 20.26 16.46 -39.92
CA ALA A 14 20.86 17.72 -40.31
C ALA A 14 21.36 17.64 -41.78
N GLY A 15 20.45 17.81 -42.73
CA GLY A 15 20.79 18.11 -44.11
C GLY A 15 21.37 19.53 -44.16
N GLN A 16 22.55 19.69 -44.74
CA GLN A 16 23.17 20.99 -44.96
C GLN A 16 22.42 21.68 -46.11
N TRP A 17 21.74 22.79 -45.83
CA TRP A 17 20.97 23.54 -46.82
C TRP A 17 21.89 24.56 -47.50
N TYR A 18 21.90 24.59 -48.82
CA TYR A 18 22.68 25.52 -49.60
C TYR A 18 21.75 26.47 -50.34
N ASP A 19 21.98 27.77 -50.17
CA ASP A 19 21.38 28.81 -51.01
C ASP A 19 22.41 29.17 -52.09
N ASP A 20 22.22 28.62 -53.28
CA ASP A 20 23.03 28.91 -54.45
C ASP A 20 22.11 29.04 -55.68
N LYS A 21 22.60 29.69 -56.72
CA LYS A 21 21.87 30.01 -57.96
C LYS A 21 21.25 28.80 -58.66
N ASP A 22 21.69 27.58 -58.32
CA ASP A 22 21.29 26.32 -58.93
C ASP A 22 20.20 25.58 -58.12
N HIS A 23 19.88 26.01 -56.89
CA HIS A 23 18.85 25.40 -56.04
C HIS A 23 17.98 26.49 -55.38
N GLY A 24 16.71 26.53 -55.75
CA GLY A 24 15.74 27.47 -55.19
C GLY A 24 15.09 26.95 -53.91
N VAL A 25 14.46 27.85 -53.14
CA VAL A 25 13.69 27.50 -51.93
C VAL A 25 12.59 26.47 -52.22
N GLN A 26 12.06 26.44 -53.45
CA GLN A 26 11.02 25.48 -53.86
C GLN A 26 11.54 24.04 -53.90
N ASP A 27 12.83 23.83 -54.19
CA ASP A 27 13.45 22.50 -54.26
C ASP A 27 13.55 21.83 -52.88
N TYR A 28 13.49 22.65 -51.83
CA TYR A 28 13.61 22.28 -50.43
C TYR A 28 12.26 22.18 -49.71
N ALA A 29 11.18 22.70 -50.30
CA ALA A 29 9.87 22.79 -49.68
C ALA A 29 9.33 21.41 -49.24
N ALA A 30 9.47 20.39 -50.10
CA ALA A 30 9.02 19.04 -49.78
C ALA A 30 9.80 18.41 -48.60
N ALA A 31 11.11 18.68 -48.51
CA ALA A 31 11.94 18.19 -47.42
C ALA A 31 11.57 18.87 -46.09
N VAL A 32 11.33 20.18 -46.10
CA VAL A 32 10.89 20.94 -44.90
C VAL A 32 9.53 20.44 -44.42
N VAL A 33 8.56 20.24 -45.32
CA VAL A 33 7.23 19.70 -44.99
C VAL A 33 7.36 18.30 -44.37
N ASN A 34 8.12 17.40 -44.98
CA ASN A 34 8.34 16.04 -44.48
C ASN A 34 9.02 16.03 -43.09
N CYS A 35 10.03 16.88 -42.87
CA CYS A 35 10.65 17.04 -41.55
C CYS A 35 9.64 17.56 -40.51
N ALA A 36 8.80 18.52 -40.88
CA ALA A 36 7.76 19.06 -39.99
C ALA A 36 6.70 18.00 -39.65
N GLU A 37 6.23 17.24 -40.63
CA GLU A 37 5.26 16.15 -40.47
C GLU A 37 5.82 15.02 -39.60
N ASN A 38 7.04 14.56 -39.86
CA ASN A 38 7.69 13.54 -39.04
C ASN A 38 7.89 13.99 -37.59
N ARG A 39 8.24 15.26 -37.38
CA ARG A 39 8.39 15.82 -36.05
C ARG A 39 7.05 15.92 -35.33
N ALA A 40 6.01 16.40 -36.00
CA ALA A 40 4.66 16.44 -35.46
C ALA A 40 4.19 15.04 -35.07
N GLY A 41 4.33 14.06 -35.97
CA GLY A 41 3.97 12.66 -35.69
C GLY A 41 4.81 12.03 -34.56
N SER A 42 6.10 12.36 -34.45
CA SER A 42 6.96 11.88 -33.37
C SER A 42 6.58 12.48 -32.02
N GLU A 43 6.27 13.77 -31.94
CA GLU A 43 5.80 14.42 -30.71
C GLU A 43 4.41 13.91 -30.32
N GLU A 44 3.49 13.72 -31.27
CA GLU A 44 2.19 13.09 -31.03
C GLU A 44 2.32 11.67 -30.48
N ALA A 45 3.20 10.85 -31.07
CA ALA A 45 3.49 9.50 -30.58
C ALA A 45 4.10 9.51 -29.18
N ARG A 46 4.98 10.47 -28.87
CA ARG A 46 5.59 10.66 -27.55
C ARG A 46 4.54 11.09 -26.52
N HIS A 47 3.69 12.06 -26.84
CA HIS A 47 2.61 12.48 -25.95
C HIS A 47 1.61 11.35 -25.71
N ALA A 48 1.27 10.57 -26.74
CA ALA A 48 0.39 9.41 -26.62
C ALA A 48 1.00 8.28 -25.79
N SER A 49 2.31 8.03 -25.90
CA SER A 49 2.99 7.01 -25.08
C SER A 49 3.11 7.45 -23.62
N GLU A 50 3.47 8.72 -23.37
CA GLU A 50 3.51 9.29 -22.03
C GLU A 50 2.13 9.31 -21.37
N ALA A 51 1.07 9.64 -22.12
CA ALA A 51 -0.30 9.61 -21.60
C ALA A 51 -0.72 8.20 -21.19
N ARG A 52 -0.45 7.20 -22.04
CA ARG A 52 -0.70 5.79 -21.74
C ARG A 52 0.10 5.31 -20.53
N ALA A 53 1.37 5.68 -20.42
CA ALA A 53 2.19 5.34 -19.26
C ALA A 53 1.63 5.96 -17.97
N ARG A 54 1.27 7.25 -17.98
CA ARG A 54 0.64 7.92 -16.83
C ARG A 54 -0.66 7.26 -16.42
N GLU A 55 -1.51 6.89 -17.37
CA GLU A 55 -2.76 6.18 -17.09
C GLU A 55 -2.51 4.79 -16.49
N PHE A 56 -1.60 4.02 -17.07
CA PHE A 56 -1.21 2.72 -16.55
C PHE A 56 -0.71 2.81 -15.10
N TYR A 57 0.22 3.72 -14.80
CA TYR A 57 0.73 3.89 -13.43
C TYR A 57 -0.32 4.37 -12.45
N ARG A 58 -1.22 5.27 -12.87
CA ARG A 58 -2.37 5.69 -12.04
C ARG A 58 -3.26 4.50 -11.71
N ARG A 59 -3.58 3.66 -12.70
CA ARG A 59 -4.42 2.48 -12.47
C ARG A 59 -3.75 1.48 -11.55
N GLN A 60 -2.46 1.22 -11.75
CA GLN A 60 -1.68 0.34 -10.87
C GLN A 60 -1.60 0.90 -9.44
N ALA A 61 -1.41 2.22 -9.27
CA ALA A 61 -1.38 2.84 -7.94
C ALA A 61 -2.71 2.68 -7.18
N GLU A 62 -3.84 2.76 -7.90
CA GLU A 62 -5.15 2.52 -7.28
C GLU A 62 -5.32 1.07 -6.84
N LEU A 63 -4.97 0.10 -7.71
CA LEU A 63 -5.05 -1.32 -7.39
C LEU A 63 -4.15 -1.70 -6.19
N ASP A 64 -2.93 -1.17 -6.16
CA ASP A 64 -2.01 -1.40 -5.05
C ASP A 64 -2.54 -0.81 -3.74
N ARG A 65 -3.21 0.34 -3.81
CA ARG A 65 -3.84 0.96 -2.65
C ARG A 65 -5.03 0.14 -2.14
N GLU A 66 -5.90 -0.31 -3.02
CA GLU A 66 -7.04 -1.17 -2.68
C GLU A 66 -6.56 -2.47 -2.02
N ALA A 67 -5.53 -3.12 -2.59
CA ALA A 67 -4.93 -4.32 -2.03
C ALA A 67 -4.29 -4.08 -0.65
N ALA A 68 -3.58 -2.96 -0.47
CA ALA A 68 -2.99 -2.60 0.81
C ALA A 68 -4.05 -2.38 1.90
N ILE A 69 -5.18 -1.75 1.55
CA ILE A 69 -6.33 -1.57 2.45
C ILE A 69 -6.90 -2.92 2.88
N GLU A 70 -7.13 -3.82 1.92
CA GLU A 70 -7.66 -5.15 2.21
C GLU A 70 -6.74 -5.93 3.17
N LEU A 71 -5.43 -5.93 2.90
CA LEU A 71 -4.44 -6.60 3.75
C LEU A 71 -4.42 -6.01 5.18
N LEU A 72 -4.46 -4.69 5.31
CA LEU A 72 -4.51 -4.03 6.61
C LEU A 72 -5.78 -4.41 7.38
N VAL A 73 -6.94 -4.38 6.71
CA VAL A 73 -8.22 -4.70 7.36
C VAL A 73 -8.21 -6.14 7.85
N GLN A 74 -7.74 -7.08 7.02
CA GLN A 74 -7.60 -8.48 7.41
C GLN A 74 -6.63 -8.68 8.58
N ALA A 75 -5.49 -8.00 8.58
CA ALA A 75 -4.53 -8.05 9.68
C ALA A 75 -5.15 -7.58 10.99
N ARG A 76 -5.83 -6.43 10.98
CA ARG A 76 -6.46 -5.88 12.19
C ARG A 76 -7.63 -6.72 12.71
N ILE A 77 -8.42 -7.32 11.81
CA ILE A 77 -9.48 -8.27 12.20
C ILE A 77 -8.87 -9.50 12.86
N LYS A 78 -7.79 -10.04 12.28
CA LYS A 78 -7.09 -11.20 12.83
C LYS A 78 -6.53 -10.90 14.22
N ASP A 79 -5.95 -9.73 14.42
CA ASP A 79 -5.41 -9.31 15.71
C ASP A 79 -6.53 -9.17 16.77
N ALA A 80 -7.63 -8.53 16.41
CA ALA A 80 -8.80 -8.40 17.29
C ALA A 80 -9.39 -9.77 17.67
N LEU A 81 -9.50 -10.70 16.71
CA LEU A 81 -9.96 -12.07 16.98
C LEU A 81 -8.98 -12.81 17.91
N SER A 82 -7.68 -12.66 17.66
CA SER A 82 -6.64 -13.30 18.46
C SER A 82 -6.63 -12.80 19.91
N GLU A 83 -6.89 -11.51 20.12
CA GLU A 83 -7.06 -10.92 21.44
C GLU A 83 -8.30 -11.46 22.15
N GLN A 84 -9.45 -11.52 21.47
CA GLN A 84 -10.67 -12.09 22.04
C GLN A 84 -10.49 -13.55 22.47
N VAL A 85 -9.88 -14.38 21.61
CA VAL A 85 -9.60 -15.78 21.94
C VAL A 85 -8.65 -15.90 23.12
N ARG A 86 -7.65 -15.02 23.23
CA ARG A 86 -6.72 -14.97 24.37
C ARG A 86 -7.46 -14.63 25.66
N ASN A 87 -8.28 -13.60 25.65
CA ASN A 87 -9.03 -13.15 26.83
C ASN A 87 -10.02 -14.23 27.30
N TRP A 88 -10.72 -14.87 26.35
CA TRP A 88 -11.59 -16.01 26.66
C TRP A 88 -10.82 -17.18 27.31
N ARG A 89 -9.68 -17.59 26.75
CA ARG A 89 -8.85 -18.65 27.35
C ARG A 89 -8.35 -18.27 28.74
N GLN A 90 -7.91 -17.03 28.91
CA GLN A 90 -7.44 -16.53 30.19
C GLN A 90 -8.56 -16.53 31.25
N ALA A 91 -9.78 -16.14 30.89
CA ALA A 91 -10.94 -16.23 31.77
C ALA A 91 -11.18 -17.68 32.22
N GLU A 92 -11.13 -18.63 31.29
CA GLU A 92 -11.31 -20.05 31.58
C GLU A 92 -10.21 -20.60 32.50
N ASP A 93 -8.94 -20.27 32.23
CA ASP A 93 -7.82 -20.67 33.07
C ASP A 93 -7.95 -20.13 34.50
N ILE A 94 -8.43 -18.90 34.66
CA ILE A 94 -8.71 -18.31 35.98
C ILE A 94 -9.84 -19.07 36.70
N ARG A 95 -10.91 -19.44 35.99
CA ARG A 95 -12.02 -20.22 36.58
C ARG A 95 -11.55 -21.59 37.05
N VAL A 96 -10.78 -22.31 36.22
CA VAL A 96 -10.19 -23.61 36.59
C VAL A 96 -9.24 -23.47 37.78
N TYR A 97 -8.43 -22.41 37.83
CA TYR A 97 -7.58 -22.12 38.97
C TYR A 97 -8.40 -21.89 40.26
N CYS A 98 -9.48 -21.10 40.18
CA CYS A 98 -10.39 -20.85 41.29
C CYS A 98 -11.02 -22.14 41.81
N ASP A 99 -11.50 -23.02 40.91
CA ASP A 99 -12.09 -24.30 41.29
C ASP A 99 -11.09 -25.20 42.04
N ARG A 100 -9.84 -25.27 41.56
CA ARG A 100 -8.77 -26.02 42.24
C ARG A 100 -8.41 -25.43 43.60
N LEU A 101 -8.38 -24.10 43.69
CA LEU A 101 -8.08 -23.40 44.94
C LEU A 101 -9.20 -23.60 45.98
N GLU A 102 -10.45 -23.59 45.54
CA GLU A 102 -11.63 -23.84 46.37
C GLU A 102 -11.65 -25.27 46.92
N GLN A 103 -11.33 -26.27 46.09
CA GLN A 103 -11.19 -27.67 46.51
C GLN A 103 -10.10 -27.84 47.58
N ARG A 104 -8.96 -27.18 47.41
CA ARG A 104 -7.86 -27.21 48.39
C ARG A 104 -8.23 -26.50 49.69
N ASN A 105 -8.90 -25.35 49.61
CA ASN A 105 -9.32 -24.58 50.77
C ASN A 105 -10.35 -25.36 51.61
N THR A 106 -11.26 -26.09 50.95
CA THR A 106 -12.25 -26.94 51.64
C THR A 106 -11.59 -28.12 52.36
N ALA A 107 -10.46 -28.63 51.85
CA ALA A 107 -9.71 -29.72 52.47
C ALA A 107 -8.81 -29.26 53.65
N GLN A 108 -8.53 -27.96 53.78
CA GLN A 108 -7.72 -27.38 54.86
C GLN A 108 -8.57 -26.43 55.71
N ALA A 109 -9.12 -26.93 56.82
CA ALA A 109 -9.78 -26.09 57.81
C ALA A 109 -8.72 -25.22 58.53
N SER A 110 -8.49 -24.02 58.01
CA SER A 110 -7.51 -23.03 58.49
C SER A 110 -8.18 -21.66 58.60
N ASP A 111 -7.71 -20.82 59.52
CA ASP A 111 -8.16 -19.43 59.68
C ASP A 111 -7.94 -18.58 58.42
N SER A 112 -7.10 -19.03 57.47
CA SER A 112 -6.90 -18.40 56.16
C SER A 112 -8.02 -18.67 55.15
N ALA A 113 -9.02 -19.48 55.50
CA ALA A 113 -10.07 -19.92 54.59
C ALA A 113 -10.97 -18.76 54.12
N ASP A 114 -11.15 -17.72 54.93
CA ASP A 114 -11.99 -16.57 54.61
C ASP A 114 -11.32 -15.65 53.58
N SER A 115 -10.08 -15.26 53.82
CA SER A 115 -9.29 -14.47 52.85
C SER A 115 -9.13 -15.19 51.51
N THR A 116 -9.01 -16.52 51.53
CA THR A 116 -8.93 -17.32 50.30
C THR A 116 -10.27 -17.31 49.54
N ARG A 117 -11.40 -17.36 50.24
CA ARG A 117 -12.74 -17.24 49.63
C ARG A 117 -12.96 -15.87 49.00
N GLU A 118 -12.53 -14.80 49.67
CA GLU A 118 -12.60 -13.44 49.12
C GLU A 118 -11.78 -13.31 47.83
N TRP A 119 -10.56 -13.85 47.81
CA TRP A 119 -9.71 -13.87 46.62
C TRP A 119 -10.35 -14.66 45.47
N ILE A 120 -10.92 -15.84 45.73
CA ILE A 120 -11.63 -16.65 44.72
C ILE A 120 -12.80 -15.86 44.13
N ALA A 121 -13.61 -15.20 44.97
CA ALA A 121 -14.74 -14.41 44.51
C ALA A 121 -14.29 -13.25 43.60
N TRP A 122 -13.26 -12.52 44.00
CA TRP A 122 -12.69 -11.45 43.19
C TRP A 122 -12.13 -11.97 41.86
N ALA A 123 -11.40 -13.09 41.88
CA ALA A 123 -10.78 -13.66 40.68
C ALA A 123 -11.82 -14.16 39.68
N ARG A 124 -12.91 -14.80 40.15
CA ARG A 124 -14.05 -15.17 39.29
C ARG A 124 -14.71 -13.94 38.66
N HIS A 125 -14.93 -12.88 39.44
CA HIS A 125 -15.47 -11.63 38.89
C HIS A 125 -14.55 -11.01 37.83
N HIS A 126 -13.24 -11.05 38.06
CA HIS A 126 -12.26 -10.60 37.07
C HIS A 126 -12.31 -11.44 35.79
N ALA A 127 -12.41 -12.77 35.89
CA ALA A 127 -12.55 -13.66 34.74
C ALA A 127 -13.77 -13.30 33.91
N ASP A 128 -14.91 -13.02 34.55
CA ASP A 128 -16.13 -12.63 33.85
C ASP A 128 -16.02 -11.24 33.19
N ALA A 129 -15.28 -10.32 33.80
CA ALA A 129 -15.04 -8.99 33.24
C ALA A 129 -14.16 -9.01 31.99
N ILE A 130 -13.27 -10.00 31.83
CA ILE A 130 -12.41 -10.13 30.66
C ILE A 130 -12.97 -11.10 29.60
N ASP A 131 -13.92 -11.96 29.97
CA ASP A 131 -14.51 -12.94 29.06
C ASP A 131 -15.37 -12.23 27.99
N PRO A 132 -14.98 -12.23 26.71
CA PRO A 132 -15.72 -11.57 25.66
C PRO A 132 -17.12 -12.15 25.44
N LEU A 133 -17.39 -13.39 25.86
CA LEU A 133 -18.70 -14.04 25.70
C LEU A 133 -19.72 -13.59 26.75
N LEU A 134 -19.26 -13.02 27.86
CA LEU A 134 -20.11 -12.45 28.90
C LEU A 134 -20.32 -10.94 28.73
N GLN A 135 -19.59 -10.30 27.81
CA GLN A 135 -19.79 -8.90 27.46
C GLN A 135 -21.05 -8.73 26.62
N ASN A 136 -21.73 -7.59 26.83
CA ASN A 136 -22.86 -7.18 26.02
C ASN A 136 -22.57 -5.79 25.41
N PRO A 137 -22.67 -5.61 24.09
CA PRO A 137 -23.02 -6.61 23.07
C PRO A 137 -21.94 -7.68 22.88
N LEU A 138 -22.36 -8.84 22.35
CA LEU A 138 -21.42 -9.86 21.90
C LEU A 138 -20.46 -9.29 20.85
N PRO A 139 -19.22 -9.82 20.76
CA PRO A 139 -18.27 -9.38 19.76
C PRO A 139 -18.85 -9.48 18.35
N ALA A 140 -18.79 -8.37 17.61
CA ALA A 140 -19.22 -8.27 16.23
C ALA A 140 -18.03 -7.93 15.33
N MET A 141 -18.24 -7.99 14.01
CA MET A 141 -17.22 -7.61 13.04
C MET A 141 -16.77 -6.16 13.29
N PRO A 142 -15.47 -5.92 13.57
CA PRO A 142 -15.00 -4.58 13.91
C PRO A 142 -15.01 -3.68 12.67
N THR A 143 -15.39 -2.42 12.86
CA THR A 143 -15.21 -1.39 11.83
C THR A 143 -13.78 -0.87 11.90
N ILE A 144 -12.95 -1.28 10.96
CA ILE A 144 -11.55 -0.85 10.90
C ILE A 144 -11.47 0.51 10.22
N LYS A 145 -10.87 1.49 10.93
CA LYS A 145 -10.47 2.79 10.36
C LYS A 145 -8.97 2.79 10.12
N TRP A 146 -8.52 3.32 9.00
CA TRP A 146 -7.10 3.41 8.66
C TRP A 146 -6.75 4.82 8.19
N SER A 147 -5.47 5.16 8.35
CA SER A 147 -4.83 6.34 7.76
C SER A 147 -3.91 5.90 6.62
N ASP A 148 -3.43 6.85 5.81
CA ASP A 148 -2.48 6.54 4.74
C ASP A 148 -1.11 6.05 5.28
N GLU A 149 -0.73 6.44 6.50
CA GLU A 149 0.50 5.97 7.18
C GLU A 149 0.39 4.50 7.56
N ASP A 150 -0.79 4.06 8.00
CA ASP A 150 -1.02 2.65 8.34
C ASP A 150 -0.88 1.72 7.12
N LEU A 151 -1.05 2.26 5.90
CA LEU A 151 -0.93 1.49 4.66
C LEU A 151 0.52 1.25 4.25
N GLU A 152 1.49 2.04 4.73
CA GLU A 152 2.91 1.93 4.32
C GLU A 152 3.46 0.50 4.39
N PRO A 153 3.25 -0.28 5.48
CA PRO A 153 3.76 -1.64 5.57
C PRO A 153 3.14 -2.62 4.56
N TYR A 154 2.00 -2.26 3.99
CA TYR A 154 1.21 -3.11 3.09
C TYR A 154 1.28 -2.65 1.64
N LYS A 155 1.96 -1.52 1.36
CA LYS A 155 2.23 -1.09 -0.01
C LYS A 155 3.23 -2.04 -0.66
N PRO A 156 3.04 -2.45 -1.91
CA PRO A 156 4.02 -3.28 -2.60
C PRO A 156 5.33 -2.50 -2.76
N GLU A 157 6.44 -3.19 -2.55
CA GLU A 157 7.77 -2.64 -2.83
C GLU A 157 7.88 -2.35 -4.33
N ARG A 158 7.78 -1.07 -4.69
CA ARG A 158 7.99 -0.64 -6.07
C ARG A 158 9.45 -0.28 -6.28
N PRO A 159 10.11 -0.81 -7.33
CA PRO A 159 11.41 -0.27 -7.71
C PRO A 159 11.26 1.21 -8.03
N ILE A 160 12.15 2.04 -7.48
CA ILE A 160 12.17 3.48 -7.73
C ILE A 160 12.50 3.65 -9.22
N LEU A 161 11.47 3.80 -10.06
CA LEU A 161 11.67 4.17 -11.46
C LEU A 161 12.03 5.65 -11.47
N PHE A 162 13.33 5.94 -11.31
CA PHE A 162 13.85 7.27 -11.56
C PHE A 162 13.46 7.68 -12.97
N GLY A 163 12.71 8.77 -13.06
CA GLY A 163 12.22 9.32 -14.31
C GLY A 163 13.38 9.68 -15.23
N SER A 164 13.70 8.77 -16.14
CA SER A 164 14.31 9.03 -17.44
C SER A 164 14.36 7.69 -18.13
N GLY A 165 13.60 7.53 -19.21
CA GLY A 165 13.41 6.24 -19.87
C GLY A 165 14.74 5.63 -20.27
N TYR A 166 15.14 4.55 -19.59
CA TYR A 166 15.89 3.42 -20.12
C TYR A 166 15.70 2.28 -19.12
N LEU A 167 14.80 1.34 -19.43
CA LEU A 167 14.97 -0.02 -18.95
C LEU A 167 16.25 -0.53 -19.60
N ARG A 168 17.37 -0.42 -18.90
CA ARG A 168 18.58 -1.15 -19.28
C ARG A 168 18.29 -2.62 -18.99
N HIS A 169 17.88 -3.36 -20.02
CA HIS A 169 17.90 -4.81 -19.97
C HIS A 169 19.31 -5.26 -19.61
N PRO A 170 19.50 -6.12 -18.60
CA PRO A 170 20.77 -6.79 -18.40
C PRO A 170 20.96 -7.78 -19.56
N PHE A 171 22.18 -7.76 -20.12
CA PHE A 171 22.71 -8.85 -20.93
C PHE A 171 22.80 -10.13 -20.10
#